data_AF-A0A485A6S4-F1
#
_entry.id   AF-A0A485A6S4-F1
#
_cell.length_a   1.000
_cell.length_b   1.000
_cell.length_c   1.000
_cell.angle_alpha   90.00
_cell.angle_beta   90.00
_cell.angle_gamma   90.00
#
_symmetry.space_group_name_H-M   'P 1'
#
loop_
_entity.id
_entity.type
_entity.pdbx_description
1 polymer ?
#
loop_
_entity_poly.entity_id
_entity_poly.type
_entity_poly.pdbx_seq_one_letter_code
_entity_poly.pdbx_strand_id
1 'polypeptide(L)'
;MTSLRCPFRSSITGAQLQFCRWLRVIVLAVAVLPLLGIGGNELYQSEMPGPFKEERLTPRLADTRQEPVAHLYAAGGACTLAFLLAGMPFFDALCHGYRRCRWEGFSTHTESIGYYQSDAIELVAGAFSLLSALNFTLYFVAIARRSLKTVSPQYRDAFLFPGPWRWWSRWSLSQCGAPGMYSLPKSFVHAFFLTSSMITDNGLATADYASWPPDIIVLLLSASFFGGCVGSTCGGIKALRFLILFKQSRHEVHQLAHPRAIMSIRVGSAIINDRVLRSVWSFFFLYILTTCVFVWLLNLQGYDLLTSFASVAACINNMGLGFGATADGFAGLNDVSKYLMCMAMLLGRLEIYPLLILLSRTFWRS
;
A
#
# COMPACT_ATOMS: atom_id res chain seq x y z
N MET A 1 -23.74 -27.39 1.78
CA MET A 1 -22.79 -26.25 1.73
C MET A 1 -21.55 -26.61 2.52
N THR A 2 -20.66 -27.37 1.91
CA THR A 2 -19.35 -27.73 2.44
C THR A 2 -18.41 -26.57 2.18
N SER A 3 -18.00 -25.83 3.23
CA SER A 3 -16.93 -24.85 3.09
C SER A 3 -15.66 -25.59 2.66
N LEU A 4 -15.16 -25.26 1.47
CA LEU A 4 -13.88 -25.75 0.99
C LEU A 4 -12.78 -25.13 1.85
N ARG A 5 -12.46 -25.77 2.98
CA ARG A 5 -11.23 -25.46 3.71
C ARG A 5 -10.06 -25.72 2.76
N CYS A 6 -9.33 -24.68 2.38
CA CYS A 6 -8.01 -24.87 1.80
C CYS A 6 -7.18 -25.73 2.78
N PRO A 7 -6.55 -26.82 2.32
CA PRO A 7 -5.83 -27.73 3.21
C PRO A 7 -4.75 -26.96 3.97
N PHE A 8 -4.59 -27.25 5.27
CA PHE A 8 -3.67 -26.61 6.22
C PHE A 8 -2.27 -26.29 5.64
N ARG A 9 -1.74 -27.23 4.84
CA ARG A 9 -0.45 -27.08 4.16
C ARG A 9 -0.47 -25.99 3.08
N SER A 10 -1.54 -25.85 2.32
CA SER A 10 -1.66 -24.86 1.23
C SER A 10 -1.72 -23.41 1.73
N SER A 11 -2.42 -23.13 2.84
CA SER A 11 -2.51 -21.78 3.41
C SER A 11 -1.19 -21.31 4.02
N ILE A 12 -0.46 -22.23 4.66
CA ILE A 12 0.91 -22.00 5.15
C ILE A 12 1.88 -21.86 3.97
N THR A 13 1.79 -22.74 2.97
CA THR A 13 2.67 -22.72 1.80
C THR A 13 2.46 -21.45 0.97
N GLY A 14 1.22 -20.95 0.84
CA GLY A 14 0.93 -19.66 0.21
C GLY A 14 1.53 -18.48 0.98
N ALA A 15 1.35 -18.44 2.30
CA ALA A 15 1.96 -17.42 3.16
C ALA A 15 3.51 -17.47 3.15
N GLN A 16 4.10 -18.67 3.09
CA GLN A 16 5.55 -18.88 3.05
C GLN A 16 6.15 -18.65 1.64
N LEU A 17 5.48 -19.03 0.57
CA LEU A 17 5.93 -18.75 -0.81
C LEU A 17 5.91 -17.25 -1.08
N GLN A 18 4.88 -16.54 -0.60
CA GLN A 18 4.77 -15.09 -0.78
C GLN A 18 5.83 -14.37 0.06
N PHE A 19 6.09 -14.83 1.30
CA PHE A 19 7.23 -14.39 2.09
C PHE A 19 8.55 -14.55 1.34
N CYS A 20 8.80 -15.72 0.76
CA CYS A 20 9.98 -15.95 -0.06
C CYS A 20 10.00 -15.09 -1.33
N ARG A 21 8.85 -14.76 -1.93
CA ARG A 21 8.75 -13.83 -3.07
C ARG A 21 9.05 -12.38 -2.66
N TRP A 22 8.55 -11.92 -1.51
CA TRP A 22 8.81 -10.58 -0.98
C TRP A 22 10.28 -10.40 -0.60
N LEU A 23 10.83 -11.36 0.15
CA LEU A 23 12.25 -11.37 0.50
C LEU A 23 13.12 -11.53 -0.74
N ARG A 24 12.73 -12.34 -1.74
CA ARG A 24 13.44 -12.43 -3.01
C ARG A 24 13.37 -11.16 -3.82
N VAL A 25 12.28 -10.40 -3.88
CA VAL A 25 12.26 -9.15 -4.66
C VAL A 25 13.18 -8.11 -4.03
N ILE A 26 13.15 -7.94 -2.70
CA ILE A 26 14.08 -7.03 -2.01
C ILE A 26 15.51 -7.53 -2.07
N VAL A 27 15.77 -8.82 -1.82
CA VAL A 27 17.12 -9.37 -1.87
C VAL A 27 17.65 -9.42 -3.31
N LEU A 28 16.83 -9.69 -4.31
CA LEU A 28 17.26 -9.67 -5.72
C LEU A 28 17.48 -8.22 -6.18
N ALA A 29 16.60 -7.28 -5.83
CA ALA A 29 16.84 -5.87 -6.10
C ALA A 29 18.12 -5.38 -5.39
N VAL A 30 18.25 -5.62 -4.08
CA VAL A 30 19.40 -5.13 -3.29
C VAL A 30 20.70 -5.90 -3.55
N ALA A 31 20.66 -7.19 -3.93
CA ALA A 31 21.86 -8.00 -4.14
C ALA A 31 22.27 -8.18 -5.61
N VAL A 32 21.32 -8.21 -6.57
CA VAL A 32 21.65 -8.40 -7.99
C VAL A 32 21.91 -7.07 -8.69
N LEU A 33 21.23 -5.98 -8.32
CA LEU A 33 21.49 -4.67 -8.93
C LEU A 33 22.92 -4.14 -8.69
N PRO A 34 23.56 -4.33 -7.52
CA PRO A 34 24.98 -3.98 -7.36
C PRO A 34 25.93 -4.87 -8.19
N LEU A 35 25.57 -6.13 -8.46
CA LEU A 35 26.39 -7.07 -9.21
C LEU A 35 26.32 -6.83 -10.74
N LEU A 36 25.29 -6.14 -11.21
CA LEU A 36 25.12 -5.74 -12.62
C LEU A 36 25.87 -4.45 -13.00
N GLY A 37 26.75 -3.94 -12.13
CA GLY A 37 27.64 -2.82 -12.45
C GLY A 37 26.97 -1.44 -12.60
N ILE A 38 25.65 -1.35 -12.43
CA ILE A 38 24.88 -0.11 -12.54
C ILE A 38 24.22 0.18 -11.19
N GLY A 39 24.79 1.13 -10.45
CA GLY A 39 24.04 1.97 -9.52
C GLY A 39 22.98 1.30 -8.63
N GLY A 40 23.24 0.15 -8.01
CA GLY A 40 22.30 -0.42 -7.02
C GLY A 40 22.00 0.55 -5.87
N ASN A 41 22.98 1.42 -5.55
CA ASN A 41 22.78 2.55 -4.66
C ASN A 41 21.88 3.64 -5.30
N GLU A 42 21.99 3.89 -6.61
CA GLU A 42 21.13 4.85 -7.34
C GLU A 42 19.67 4.37 -7.48
N LEU A 43 19.42 3.06 -7.60
CA LEU A 43 18.05 2.51 -7.64
C LEU A 43 17.38 2.54 -6.26
N TYR A 44 18.10 2.17 -5.19
CA TYR A 44 17.66 2.39 -3.80
C TYR A 44 17.46 3.89 -3.49
N GLN A 45 18.32 4.75 -4.03
CA GLN A 45 18.18 6.21 -4.00
C GLN A 45 17.09 6.75 -4.94
N SER A 46 16.54 5.93 -5.85
CA SER A 46 15.43 6.27 -6.74
C SER A 46 14.07 5.95 -6.09
N GLU A 47 14.02 4.91 -5.24
CA GLU A 47 12.85 4.58 -4.41
C GLU A 47 12.69 5.51 -3.18
N MET A 48 13.75 6.22 -2.80
CA MET A 48 13.70 7.27 -1.78
C MET A 48 13.67 8.67 -2.43
N PRO A 49 12.51 9.16 -2.87
CA PRO A 49 12.40 10.53 -3.38
C PRO A 49 12.55 11.51 -2.22
N GLY A 50 13.77 11.98 -1.96
CA GLY A 50 14.00 12.96 -0.90
C GLY A 50 15.48 13.25 -0.65
N PRO A 51 15.77 14.18 0.28
CA PRO A 51 17.12 14.65 0.63
C PRO A 51 17.97 13.61 1.38
N PHE A 52 17.43 12.40 1.58
CA PHE A 52 18.05 11.27 2.28
C PHE A 52 18.99 10.44 1.38
N LYS A 53 19.33 10.95 0.19
CA LYS A 53 20.27 10.30 -0.75
C LYS A 53 21.67 10.08 -0.19
N GLU A 54 22.05 10.83 0.84
CA GLU A 54 23.44 10.91 1.33
C GLU A 54 23.64 10.47 2.79
N GLU A 55 22.59 10.18 3.55
CA GLU A 55 22.77 9.56 4.86
C GLU A 55 23.16 8.10 4.64
N ARG A 56 24.47 7.87 4.42
CA ARG A 56 25.10 6.58 4.66
C ARG A 56 24.70 6.18 6.07
N LEU A 57 23.71 5.29 6.18
CA LEU A 57 23.60 4.37 7.29
C LEU A 57 24.99 3.75 7.41
N THR A 58 25.75 4.24 8.39
CA THR A 58 27.17 3.97 8.53
C THR A 58 27.39 2.44 8.48
N PRO A 59 28.51 1.97 7.87
CA PRO A 59 28.77 0.55 7.67
C PRO A 59 28.78 -0.30 8.96
N ARG A 60 28.70 0.33 10.14
CA ARG A 60 28.46 -0.33 11.43
C ARG A 60 27.02 -0.86 11.63
N LEU A 61 26.08 -0.56 10.73
CA LEU A 61 24.73 -1.16 10.73
C LEU A 61 24.66 -2.52 10.02
N ALA A 62 25.81 -3.08 9.59
CA ALA A 62 25.85 -4.48 9.15
C ALA A 62 25.38 -5.45 10.26
N ASP A 63 25.58 -5.09 11.53
CA ASP A 63 25.02 -5.81 12.70
C ASP A 63 23.53 -5.47 12.95
N THR A 64 23.04 -4.34 12.43
CA THR A 64 21.63 -3.90 12.51
C THR A 64 20.77 -4.45 11.38
N ARG A 65 21.26 -5.45 10.63
CA ARG A 65 20.46 -6.15 9.62
C ARG A 65 19.41 -7.10 10.24
N GLN A 66 19.58 -7.47 11.52
CA GLN A 66 18.66 -8.36 12.24
C GLN A 66 17.51 -7.64 12.97
N GLU A 67 17.69 -6.37 13.36
CA GLU A 67 16.73 -5.68 14.23
C GLU A 67 15.41 -5.24 13.56
N PRO A 68 15.36 -4.75 12.30
CA PRO A 68 14.09 -4.40 11.65
C PRO A 68 13.19 -5.62 11.45
N VAL A 69 13.80 -6.77 11.19
CA VAL A 69 13.11 -8.05 11.01
C VAL A 69 12.50 -8.52 12.33
N ALA A 70 13.23 -8.40 13.45
CA ALA A 70 12.71 -8.73 14.78
C ALA A 70 11.47 -7.88 15.14
N HIS A 71 11.45 -6.59 14.80
CA HIS A 71 10.30 -5.72 15.04
C HIS A 71 9.05 -6.15 14.24
N LEU A 72 9.22 -6.57 12.99
CA LEU A 72 8.12 -7.12 12.18
C LEU A 72 7.55 -8.40 12.78
N TYR A 73 8.41 -9.29 13.29
CA TYR A 73 7.96 -10.51 13.99
C TYR A 73 7.25 -10.18 15.31
N ALA A 74 7.76 -9.22 16.08
CA ALA A 74 7.13 -8.78 17.32
C ALA A 74 5.76 -8.13 17.07
N ALA A 75 5.65 -7.25 16.05
CA ALA A 75 4.38 -6.65 15.65
C ALA A 75 3.39 -7.70 15.15
N GLY A 76 3.84 -8.69 14.37
CA GLY A 76 3.01 -9.80 13.91
C GLY A 76 2.52 -10.69 15.06
N GLY A 77 3.38 -10.92 16.06
CA GLY A 77 3.02 -11.61 17.30
C GLY A 77 1.98 -10.85 18.12
N ALA A 78 2.15 -9.53 18.27
CA ALA A 78 1.17 -8.66 18.94
C ALA A 78 -0.17 -8.64 18.19
N CYS A 79 -0.15 -8.62 16.86
CA CYS A 79 -1.35 -8.71 16.02
C CYS A 79 -2.06 -10.05 16.18
N THR A 80 -1.30 -11.14 16.21
CA THR A 80 -1.82 -12.50 16.46
C THR A 80 -2.50 -12.58 17.83
N LEU A 81 -1.87 -12.05 18.88
CA LEU A 81 -2.44 -12.02 20.22
C LEU A 81 -3.73 -11.19 20.27
N ALA A 82 -3.77 -10.04 19.59
CA ALA A 82 -4.97 -9.22 19.52
C ALA A 82 -6.13 -9.94 18.81
N PHE A 83 -5.86 -10.69 17.74
CA PHE A 83 -6.87 -11.52 17.07
C PHE A 83 -7.35 -12.69 17.95
N LEU A 84 -6.46 -13.31 18.71
CA LEU A 84 -6.83 -14.34 19.69
C LEU A 84 -7.77 -13.79 20.77
N LEU A 85 -7.46 -12.61 21.32
CA LEU A 85 -8.30 -11.94 22.32
C LEU A 85 -9.66 -11.51 21.74
N ALA A 86 -9.71 -11.20 20.44
CA ALA A 86 -10.95 -10.90 19.72
C ALA A 86 -11.79 -12.15 19.36
N GLY A 87 -11.31 -13.36 19.70
CA GLY A 87 -12.04 -14.62 19.53
C GLY A 87 -11.72 -15.40 18.24
N MET A 88 -10.66 -15.02 17.50
CA MET A 88 -10.24 -15.75 16.30
C MET A 88 -9.52 -17.06 16.67
N PRO A 89 -9.75 -18.18 15.95
CA PRO A 89 -9.02 -19.43 16.18
C PRO A 89 -7.51 -19.22 16.03
N PHE A 90 -6.70 -19.91 16.84
CA PHE A 90 -5.24 -19.71 16.88
C PHE A 90 -4.56 -19.79 15.52
N PHE A 91 -4.94 -20.76 14.68
CA PHE A 91 -4.36 -20.90 13.35
C PHE A 91 -4.65 -19.71 12.44
N ASP A 92 -5.90 -19.26 12.43
CA ASP A 92 -6.31 -18.12 11.62
C ASP A 92 -5.70 -16.82 12.16
N ALA A 93 -5.68 -16.64 13.48
CA ALA A 93 -5.05 -15.50 14.15
C ALA A 93 -3.56 -15.40 13.80
N LEU A 94 -2.84 -16.52 13.78
CA LEU A 94 -1.43 -16.57 13.42
C LEU A 94 -1.21 -16.25 11.95
N CYS A 95 -2.04 -16.80 11.06
CA CYS A 95 -1.99 -16.49 9.63
C CYS A 95 -2.26 -15.01 9.36
N HIS A 96 -3.33 -14.46 9.95
CA HIS A 96 -3.71 -13.05 9.78
C HIS A 96 -2.73 -12.09 10.44
N GLY A 97 -2.21 -12.41 11.64
CA GLY A 97 -1.24 -11.56 12.34
C GLY A 97 0.07 -11.43 11.58
N TYR A 98 0.59 -12.53 11.03
CA TYR A 98 1.83 -12.52 10.26
C TYR A 98 1.69 -11.82 8.90
N ARG A 99 0.59 -12.07 8.19
CA ARG A 99 0.28 -11.46 6.88
C ARG A 99 0.03 -9.96 7.01
N ARG A 100 -0.64 -9.53 8.08
CA ARG A 100 -1.01 -8.12 8.28
C ARG A 100 0.19 -7.21 8.52
N CYS A 101 1.16 -7.61 9.33
CA CYS A 101 2.39 -6.82 9.49
C CYS A 101 3.27 -6.78 8.23
N ARG A 102 2.98 -7.62 7.23
CA ARG A 102 3.70 -7.73 5.96
C ARG A 102 2.90 -7.30 4.75
N TRP A 103 1.69 -6.78 4.99
CA TRP A 103 0.85 -6.16 3.96
C TRP A 103 0.41 -7.13 2.89
N GLU A 104 -0.12 -8.24 3.38
CA GLU A 104 -0.71 -9.26 2.54
C GLU A 104 -2.18 -9.38 2.90
N GLY A 105 -3.03 -9.02 1.94
CA GLY A 105 -4.49 -9.11 2.04
C GLY A 105 -5.10 -10.49 2.00
N PHE A 106 -4.27 -11.52 2.08
CA PHE A 106 -4.76 -12.88 1.95
C PHE A 106 -5.42 -13.32 3.25
N SER A 107 -6.66 -13.78 3.16
CA SER A 107 -7.36 -14.46 4.24
C SER A 107 -7.16 -15.98 4.16
N THR A 108 -7.48 -16.69 5.24
CA THR A 108 -7.64 -18.16 5.22
C THR A 108 -9.01 -18.57 4.69
N HIS A 109 -9.97 -17.64 4.67
CA HIS A 109 -11.34 -17.85 4.21
C HIS A 109 -11.64 -17.02 2.97
N THR A 110 -12.54 -17.51 2.10
CA THR A 110 -12.95 -16.84 0.86
C THR A 110 -13.60 -15.47 1.12
N GLU A 111 -14.42 -15.37 2.18
CA GLU A 111 -15.12 -14.14 2.59
C GLU A 111 -14.21 -13.14 3.33
N SER A 112 -12.89 -13.30 3.23
CA SER A 112 -11.92 -12.42 3.87
C SER A 112 -12.09 -12.39 5.41
N ILE A 113 -12.12 -11.20 6.02
CA ILE A 113 -12.41 -11.02 7.45
C ILE A 113 -13.91 -11.06 7.73
N GLY A 114 -14.73 -10.86 6.70
CA GLY A 114 -16.20 -10.97 6.76
C GLY A 114 -16.71 -12.30 7.29
N TYR A 115 -15.94 -13.39 7.15
CA TYR A 115 -16.27 -14.71 7.69
C TYR A 115 -16.57 -14.72 9.19
N TYR A 116 -15.86 -13.89 9.98
CA TYR A 116 -15.99 -13.90 11.44
C TYR A 116 -17.16 -13.06 11.97
N GLN A 117 -17.73 -12.18 11.13
CA GLN A 117 -18.85 -11.29 11.48
C GLN A 117 -18.72 -10.63 12.87
N SER A 118 -17.51 -10.21 13.22
CA SER A 118 -17.16 -9.71 14.56
C SER A 118 -16.53 -8.33 14.47
N ASP A 119 -17.21 -7.36 15.07
CA ASP A 119 -16.78 -5.96 15.13
C ASP A 119 -15.38 -5.83 15.76
N ALA A 120 -15.05 -6.66 16.74
CA ALA A 120 -13.76 -6.65 17.41
C ALA A 120 -12.62 -7.06 16.46
N ILE A 121 -12.84 -8.07 15.61
CA ILE A 121 -11.83 -8.55 14.65
C ILE A 121 -11.60 -7.49 13.57
N GLU A 122 -12.66 -6.83 13.09
CA GLU A 122 -12.57 -5.73 12.12
C GLU A 122 -11.80 -4.52 12.68
N LEU A 123 -12.04 -4.15 13.94
CA LEU A 123 -11.31 -3.07 14.60
C LEU A 123 -9.82 -3.39 14.77
N VAL A 124 -9.49 -4.60 15.22
CA VAL A 124 -8.08 -5.06 15.32
C VAL A 124 -7.44 -5.04 13.93
N ALA A 125 -8.14 -5.55 12.92
CA ALA A 125 -7.67 -5.59 11.55
C ALA A 125 -7.41 -4.19 10.97
N GLY A 126 -8.33 -3.24 11.16
CA GLY A 126 -8.15 -1.85 10.72
C GLY A 126 -7.00 -1.15 11.45
N ALA A 127 -6.92 -1.29 12.77
CA ALA A 127 -5.89 -0.65 13.59
C ALA A 127 -4.48 -1.13 13.22
N PHE A 128 -4.28 -2.44 13.08
CA PHE A 128 -2.98 -2.99 12.68
C PHE A 128 -2.63 -2.68 11.21
N SER A 129 -3.62 -2.47 10.34
CA SER A 129 -3.37 -1.98 8.98
C SER A 129 -2.85 -0.53 9.00
N LEU A 130 -3.40 0.34 9.85
CA LEU A 130 -2.87 1.71 9.99
C LEU A 130 -1.50 1.75 10.66
N LEU A 131 -1.27 0.92 11.68
CA LEU A 131 0.03 0.87 12.36
C LEU A 131 1.13 0.43 11.40
N SER A 132 0.86 -0.62 10.63
CA SER A 132 1.83 -1.07 9.65
C SER A 132 2.12 0.02 8.59
N ALA A 133 1.17 0.94 8.30
CA ALA A 133 1.25 2.02 7.28
C ALA A 133 2.36 3.02 7.56
N LEU A 134 2.78 3.09 8.82
CA LEU A 134 3.81 3.98 9.27
C LEU A 134 5.19 3.43 8.91
N ASN A 135 6.16 4.33 8.80
CA ASN A 135 7.53 3.98 8.45
C ASN A 135 8.15 3.09 9.54
N PHE A 136 8.71 1.93 9.19
CA PHE A 136 9.34 1.02 10.17
C PHE A 136 10.53 1.66 10.91
N THR A 137 11.25 2.57 10.26
CA THR A 137 12.35 3.33 10.88
C THR A 137 11.86 4.19 12.04
N LEU A 138 10.61 4.68 11.99
CA LEU A 138 10.04 5.45 13.11
C LEU A 138 9.86 4.62 14.36
N TYR A 139 9.35 3.40 14.21
CA TYR A 139 9.18 2.48 15.32
C TYR A 139 10.54 2.17 15.98
N PHE A 140 11.54 1.91 15.15
CA PHE A 140 12.90 1.66 15.63
C PHE A 140 13.46 2.85 16.43
N VAL A 141 13.40 4.07 15.87
CA VAL A 141 13.91 5.27 16.54
C VAL A 141 13.14 5.59 17.82
N ALA A 142 11.82 5.44 17.82
CA ALA A 142 10.98 5.70 18.98
C ALA A 142 11.30 4.75 20.15
N ILE A 143 11.54 3.46 19.85
CA ILE A 143 11.90 2.45 20.84
C ILE A 143 13.32 2.69 21.35
N ALA A 144 14.29 2.87 20.44
CA ALA A 144 15.68 3.12 20.80
C ALA A 144 15.86 4.37 21.67
N ARG A 145 15.06 5.43 21.41
CA ARG A 145 15.12 6.70 22.14
C ARG A 145 14.09 6.82 23.28
N ARG A 146 13.25 5.79 23.50
CA ARG A 146 12.14 5.76 24.48
C ARG A 146 11.25 7.02 24.46
N SER A 147 11.08 7.65 23.30
CA SER A 147 10.36 8.92 23.18
C SER A 147 9.72 9.08 21.80
N LEU A 148 8.41 9.32 21.80
CA LEU A 148 7.64 9.69 20.61
C LEU A 148 7.86 11.16 20.21
N LYS A 149 8.40 12.00 21.10
CA LYS A 149 8.66 13.44 20.83
C LYS A 149 9.91 13.65 19.99
N THR A 150 10.84 12.69 19.97
CA THR A 150 12.12 12.78 19.26
C THR A 150 12.02 12.23 17.83
N VAL A 151 10.83 12.27 17.24
CA VAL A 151 10.64 12.01 15.81
C VAL A 151 11.14 13.26 15.08
N SER A 152 12.28 13.14 14.40
CA SER A 152 12.93 14.28 13.75
C SER A 152 11.97 14.95 12.72
N PRO A 153 12.17 16.25 12.40
CA PRO A 153 11.39 16.96 11.39
C PRO A 153 11.33 16.26 10.03
N GLN A 154 12.28 15.35 9.78
CA GLN A 154 12.42 14.53 8.57
C GLN A 154 11.32 13.46 8.43
N TYR A 155 10.69 13.01 9.51
CA TYR A 155 9.62 12.01 9.46
C TYR A 155 8.22 12.59 9.63
N ARG A 156 8.08 13.91 9.49
CA ARG A 156 6.80 14.62 9.62
C ARG A 156 5.77 14.18 8.57
N ASP A 157 6.23 13.52 7.50
CA ASP A 157 5.40 12.97 6.43
C ASP A 157 4.56 11.77 6.93
N ALA A 158 5.01 11.06 7.96
CA ALA A 158 4.20 10.05 8.64
C ALA A 158 3.00 10.66 9.40
N PHE A 159 3.08 11.93 9.79
CA PHE A 159 1.96 12.68 10.37
C PHE A 159 1.01 13.28 9.32
N LEU A 160 1.37 13.21 8.03
CA LEU A 160 0.50 13.66 6.94
C LEU A 160 -0.47 12.57 6.48
N PHE A 161 -0.09 11.29 6.57
CA PHE A 161 -0.96 10.15 6.25
C PHE A 161 -2.32 10.13 6.99
N PRO A 162 -2.41 10.49 8.29
CA PRO A 162 -3.69 10.55 9.01
C PRO A 162 -4.68 11.58 8.45
N GLY A 163 -4.23 12.63 7.75
CA GLY A 163 -5.10 13.67 7.21
C GLY A 163 -6.05 13.14 6.13
N PRO A 164 -5.51 12.59 5.02
CA PRO A 164 -6.30 11.97 3.97
C PRO A 164 -7.12 10.78 4.51
N TRP A 165 -6.54 9.93 5.37
CA TRP A 165 -7.29 8.84 6.01
C TRP A 165 -8.55 9.33 6.75
N ARG A 166 -8.45 10.42 7.53
CA ARG A 166 -9.61 11.02 8.22
C ARG A 166 -10.65 11.54 7.24
N TRP A 167 -10.24 12.04 6.08
CA TRP A 167 -11.17 12.54 5.08
C TRP A 167 -11.99 11.40 4.46
N TRP A 168 -11.30 10.34 4.00
CA TRP A 168 -11.97 9.14 3.48
C TRP A 168 -12.86 8.46 4.52
N SER A 169 -12.39 8.30 5.77
CA SER A 169 -13.16 7.59 6.79
C SER A 169 -14.42 8.35 7.21
N ARG A 170 -14.36 9.68 7.26
CA ARG A 170 -15.54 10.52 7.51
C ARG A 170 -16.57 10.40 6.39
N TRP A 171 -16.12 10.36 5.13
CA TRP A 171 -17.03 10.21 4.00
C TRP A 171 -17.69 8.84 4.00
N SER A 172 -16.91 7.77 4.11
CA SER A 172 -17.42 6.40 4.22
C SER A 172 -18.45 6.28 5.36
N LEU A 173 -18.15 6.86 6.52
CA LEU A 173 -19.07 6.88 7.66
C LEU A 173 -20.39 7.61 7.35
N SER A 174 -20.33 8.76 6.68
CA SER A 174 -21.54 9.54 6.35
C SER A 174 -22.50 8.77 5.44
N GLN A 175 -21.95 7.98 4.52
CA GLN A 175 -22.74 7.19 3.58
C GLN A 175 -23.27 5.91 4.24
N CYS A 176 -22.45 5.22 5.07
CA CYS A 176 -22.89 4.04 5.81
C CYS A 176 -23.85 4.34 6.97
N GLY A 177 -23.89 5.60 7.42
CA GLY A 177 -24.84 6.12 8.41
C GLY A 177 -26.18 6.56 7.80
N ALA A 178 -26.33 6.50 6.47
CA ALA A 178 -27.59 6.79 5.81
C ALA A 178 -28.69 5.80 6.27
N PRO A 179 -29.97 6.23 6.35
CA PRO A 179 -31.04 5.39 6.85
C PRO A 179 -31.17 4.09 6.03
N GLY A 180 -30.98 2.94 6.68
CA GLY A 180 -31.29 1.62 6.10
C GLY A 180 -30.13 0.66 5.84
N MET A 181 -28.85 1.06 6.00
CA MET A 181 -27.71 0.15 5.79
C MET A 181 -27.24 -0.56 7.06
N TYR A 182 -26.75 0.19 8.05
CA TYR A 182 -26.25 -0.36 9.32
C TYR A 182 -26.68 0.49 10.52
N SER A 183 -26.57 -0.08 11.71
CA SER A 183 -26.65 0.68 12.96
C SER A 183 -25.42 1.58 13.12
N LEU A 184 -25.57 2.74 13.76
CA LEU A 184 -24.47 3.71 13.94
C LEU A 184 -23.14 3.10 14.44
N PRO A 185 -23.13 2.17 15.43
CA PRO A 185 -21.89 1.52 15.86
C PRO A 185 -21.26 0.64 14.77
N LYS A 186 -22.07 -0.13 14.03
CA LYS A 186 -21.58 -0.99 12.94
C LYS A 186 -21.11 -0.18 11.75
N SER A 187 -21.81 0.91 11.40
CA SER A 187 -21.36 1.85 10.36
C SER A 187 -19.96 2.39 10.66
N PHE A 188 -19.67 2.70 11.93
CA PHE A 188 -18.34 3.14 12.34
C PHE A 188 -17.28 2.06 12.14
N VAL A 189 -17.55 0.82 12.60
CA VAL A 189 -16.60 -0.28 12.50
C VAL A 189 -16.29 -0.62 11.04
N HIS A 190 -17.31 -0.83 10.21
CA HIS A 190 -17.11 -1.19 8.81
C HIS A 190 -16.44 -0.05 8.02
N ALA A 191 -16.86 1.22 8.22
CA ALA A 191 -16.24 2.36 7.56
C ALA A 191 -14.77 2.53 7.99
N PHE A 192 -14.46 2.35 9.27
CA PHE A 192 -13.09 2.37 9.79
C PHE A 192 -12.24 1.28 9.16
N PHE A 193 -12.75 0.04 9.16
CA PHE A 193 -12.01 -1.12 8.68
C PHE A 193 -11.76 -1.07 7.17
N LEU A 194 -12.81 -0.88 6.35
CA LEU A 194 -12.67 -0.84 4.89
C LEU A 194 -11.81 0.34 4.43
N THR A 195 -12.00 1.52 5.00
CA THR A 195 -11.16 2.69 4.68
C THR A 195 -9.70 2.40 5.02
N SER A 196 -9.43 1.88 6.21
CA SER A 196 -8.07 1.56 6.64
C SER A 196 -7.44 0.46 5.79
N SER A 197 -8.22 -0.53 5.36
CA SER A 197 -7.76 -1.63 4.52
C SER A 197 -7.42 -1.16 3.10
N MET A 198 -8.27 -0.34 2.48
CA MET A 198 -8.08 0.08 1.09
C MET A 198 -7.00 1.15 0.93
N ILE A 199 -6.94 2.16 1.81
CA ILE A 199 -5.88 3.19 1.76
C ILE A 199 -4.48 2.65 2.08
N THR A 200 -4.40 1.52 2.77
CA THR A 200 -3.11 0.91 3.08
C THR A 200 -2.74 -0.21 2.11
N ASP A 201 -3.56 -0.41 1.08
CA ASP A 201 -3.45 -1.50 0.11
C ASP A 201 -3.40 -2.89 0.74
N ASN A 202 -4.05 -3.06 1.90
CA ASN A 202 -4.15 -4.35 2.54
C ASN A 202 -5.17 -5.23 1.82
N GLY A 203 -6.25 -4.67 1.25
CA GLY A 203 -7.18 -5.44 0.40
C GLY A 203 -8.00 -6.51 1.11
N LEU A 204 -8.19 -6.39 2.42
CA LEU A 204 -9.15 -7.18 3.17
C LEU A 204 -10.51 -6.49 3.17
N ALA A 205 -11.57 -7.28 3.10
CA ALA A 205 -12.93 -6.79 2.97
C ALA A 205 -13.87 -7.47 3.96
N THR A 206 -15.02 -6.82 4.16
CA THR A 206 -16.19 -7.38 4.81
C THR A 206 -16.97 -8.21 3.81
N ALA A 207 -17.82 -9.14 4.27
CA ALA A 207 -18.57 -10.03 3.38
C ALA A 207 -19.56 -9.28 2.47
N ASP A 208 -19.95 -8.08 2.87
CA ASP A 208 -20.99 -7.27 2.25
C ASP A 208 -20.44 -6.10 1.42
N TYR A 209 -19.12 -5.90 1.32
CA TYR A 209 -18.55 -4.73 0.64
C TYR A 209 -19.03 -4.58 -0.82
N ALA A 210 -19.33 -5.70 -1.50
CA ALA A 210 -19.83 -5.70 -2.87
C ALA A 210 -21.25 -5.11 -3.01
N SER A 211 -22.01 -5.07 -1.90
CA SER A 211 -23.35 -4.49 -1.83
C SER A 211 -23.34 -2.99 -1.49
N TRP A 212 -22.15 -2.42 -1.21
CA TRP A 212 -22.05 -1.02 -0.88
C TRP A 212 -22.36 -0.14 -2.10
N PRO A 213 -22.92 1.06 -1.90
CA PRO A 213 -23.14 2.02 -2.95
C PRO A 213 -21.89 2.24 -3.82
N PRO A 214 -22.00 2.17 -5.17
CA PRO A 214 -20.85 2.26 -6.07
C PRO A 214 -20.02 3.54 -5.89
N ASP A 215 -20.63 4.64 -5.48
CA ASP A 215 -19.95 5.91 -5.18
C ASP A 215 -18.94 5.77 -4.04
N ILE A 216 -19.29 5.03 -2.97
CA ILE A 216 -18.38 4.77 -1.85
C ILE A 216 -17.22 3.90 -2.32
N ILE A 217 -17.51 2.90 -3.15
CA ILE A 217 -16.50 1.95 -3.63
C ILE A 217 -15.51 2.66 -4.54
N VAL A 218 -15.96 3.50 -5.47
CA VAL A 218 -15.07 4.32 -6.30
C VAL A 218 -14.21 5.23 -5.43
N LEU A 219 -14.81 5.84 -4.40
CA LEU A 219 -14.07 6.69 -3.47
C LEU A 219 -13.00 5.89 -2.70
N LEU A 220 -13.33 4.72 -2.19
CA LEU A 220 -12.39 3.87 -1.45
C LEU A 220 -11.30 3.29 -2.37
N LEU A 221 -11.64 2.93 -3.61
CA LEU A 221 -10.68 2.55 -4.64
C LEU A 221 -9.74 3.73 -4.97
N SER A 222 -10.25 4.96 -5.01
CA SER A 222 -9.39 6.14 -5.16
C SER A 222 -8.42 6.31 -3.98
N ALA A 223 -8.83 5.91 -2.76
CA ALA A 223 -7.97 5.91 -1.59
C ALA A 223 -6.81 4.93 -1.72
N SER A 224 -6.97 3.81 -2.43
CA SER A 224 -5.89 2.83 -2.65
C SER A 224 -4.70 3.39 -3.45
N PHE A 225 -4.94 4.40 -4.29
CA PHE A 225 -3.82 5.09 -4.94
C PHE A 225 -2.98 5.89 -3.93
N PHE A 226 -3.58 6.28 -2.80
CA PHE A 226 -2.91 6.95 -1.68
C PHE A 226 -2.23 5.94 -0.77
N GLY A 227 -1.06 5.47 -1.17
CA GLY A 227 -0.30 4.47 -0.41
C GLY A 227 0.30 5.00 0.90
N GLY A 228 0.88 4.09 1.67
CA GLY A 228 1.49 4.37 2.96
C GLY A 228 2.75 5.25 2.93
N CYS A 229 3.41 5.34 4.09
CA CYS A 229 4.61 6.14 4.27
C CYS A 229 5.82 5.56 3.52
N VAL A 230 6.83 6.38 3.23
CA VAL A 230 8.13 5.88 2.73
C VAL A 230 8.78 5.01 3.79
N GLY A 231 9.39 3.89 3.38
CA GLY A 231 9.89 2.89 4.32
C GLY A 231 8.79 2.02 4.94
N SER A 232 7.55 2.15 4.48
CA SER A 232 6.49 1.16 4.69
C SER A 232 6.31 0.30 3.45
N THR A 233 5.81 -0.91 3.65
CA THR A 233 5.65 -1.97 2.65
C THR A 233 4.28 -1.92 1.93
N CYS A 234 3.47 -0.87 2.15
CA CYS A 234 2.25 -0.57 1.37
C CYS A 234 2.53 -0.47 -0.14
N GLY A 235 1.50 -0.71 -0.94
CA GLY A 235 1.51 -0.43 -2.37
C GLY A 235 1.26 1.04 -2.71
N GLY A 236 0.71 1.25 -3.90
CA GLY A 236 0.23 2.55 -4.38
C GLY A 236 1.29 3.63 -4.54
N ILE A 237 0.82 4.86 -4.74
CA ILE A 237 1.68 6.05 -4.81
C ILE A 237 1.97 6.49 -3.37
N LYS A 238 3.23 6.38 -2.95
CA LYS A 238 3.65 6.70 -1.57
C LYS A 238 3.22 8.10 -1.14
N ALA A 239 2.81 8.24 0.12
CA ALA A 239 2.35 9.50 0.70
C ALA A 239 3.34 10.69 0.52
N LEU A 240 4.65 10.42 0.50
CA LEU A 240 5.67 11.45 0.23
C LEU A 240 5.56 12.04 -1.17
N ARG A 241 5.27 11.23 -2.19
CA ARG A 241 5.11 11.70 -3.57
C ARG A 241 3.91 12.64 -3.67
N PHE A 242 2.79 12.30 -3.01
CA PHE A 242 1.64 13.20 -2.89
C PHE A 242 1.97 14.51 -2.15
N LEU A 243 2.74 14.45 -1.06
CA LEU A 243 3.15 15.66 -0.34
C LEU A 243 3.99 16.59 -1.21
N ILE A 244 4.95 16.03 -1.96
CA ILE A 244 5.80 16.80 -2.88
C ILE A 244 4.93 17.44 -3.96
N LEU A 245 4.01 16.69 -4.58
CA LEU A 245 3.07 17.21 -5.57
C LEU A 245 2.18 18.32 -4.98
N PHE A 246 1.62 18.13 -3.79
CA PHE A 246 0.79 19.15 -3.14
C PHE A 246 1.57 20.43 -2.85
N LYS A 247 2.82 20.31 -2.35
CA LYS A 247 3.69 21.46 -2.13
C LYS A 247 4.09 22.15 -3.43
N GLN A 248 4.32 21.40 -4.51
CA GLN A 248 4.54 21.96 -5.83
C GLN A 248 3.32 22.74 -6.31
N SER A 249 2.12 22.17 -6.24
CA SER A 249 0.90 22.85 -6.69
C SER A 249 0.69 24.16 -5.93
N ARG A 250 0.93 24.17 -4.61
CA ARG A 250 0.90 25.41 -3.83
C ARG A 250 1.99 26.39 -4.23
N HIS A 251 3.19 25.90 -4.48
CA HIS A 251 4.33 26.72 -4.92
C HIS A 251 4.03 27.41 -6.26
N GLU A 252 3.51 26.69 -7.25
CA GLU A 252 3.10 27.26 -8.55
C GLU A 252 2.01 28.34 -8.39
N VAL A 253 0.99 28.09 -7.57
CA VAL A 253 -0.06 29.09 -7.28
C VAL A 253 0.54 30.35 -6.64
N HIS A 254 1.48 30.21 -5.72
CA HIS A 254 2.17 31.35 -5.12
C HIS A 254 3.10 32.05 -6.11
N GLN A 255 3.78 31.32 -7.00
CA GLN A 255 4.65 31.89 -8.02
C GLN A 255 3.84 32.72 -9.03
N LEU A 256 2.63 32.27 -9.40
CA LEU A 256 1.71 33.03 -10.25
C LEU A 256 1.30 34.35 -9.58
N ALA A 257 1.08 34.35 -8.27
CA ALA A 257 0.77 35.57 -7.52
C ALA A 257 2.01 36.47 -7.32
N HIS A 258 3.21 35.89 -7.22
CA HIS A 258 4.46 36.60 -6.93
C HIS A 258 5.61 36.15 -7.88
N PRO A 259 5.63 36.62 -9.15
CA PRO A 259 6.54 36.10 -10.17
C PRO A 259 8.03 36.25 -9.87
N ARG A 260 8.41 37.21 -9.02
CA ARG A 260 9.81 37.49 -8.63
C ARG A 260 10.23 36.80 -7.33
N ALA A 261 9.33 36.09 -6.65
CA ALA A 261 9.67 35.38 -5.43
C ALA A 261 10.57 34.17 -5.76
N ILE A 262 11.70 34.05 -5.06
CA ILE A 262 12.54 32.85 -5.10
C ILE A 262 12.10 31.96 -3.95
N MET A 263 11.27 30.97 -4.26
CA MET A 263 10.73 30.04 -3.28
C MET A 263 11.30 28.64 -3.52
N SER A 264 11.73 27.97 -2.46
CA SER A 264 12.19 26.58 -2.52
C SER A 264 11.21 25.66 -1.79
N ILE A 265 11.01 24.46 -2.35
CA ILE A 265 10.14 23.46 -1.74
C ILE A 265 10.93 22.68 -0.71
N ARG A 266 10.39 22.64 0.52
CA ARG A 266 11.02 21.95 1.65
C ARG A 266 10.13 20.85 2.16
N VAL A 267 10.72 19.69 2.45
CA VAL A 267 10.10 18.56 3.16
C VAL A 267 10.90 18.34 4.45
N GLY A 268 10.23 18.45 5.59
CA GLY A 268 10.91 18.53 6.88
C GLY A 268 11.90 19.69 6.93
N SER A 269 13.16 19.38 7.26
CA SER A 269 14.26 20.34 7.31
C SER A 269 15.00 20.53 5.98
N ALA A 270 14.69 19.76 4.94
CA ALA A 270 15.54 19.65 3.77
C ALA A 270 14.85 20.10 2.47
N ILE A 271 15.67 20.64 1.58
CA ILE A 271 15.24 21.25 0.32
C ILE A 271 15.16 20.16 -0.77
N ILE A 272 14.07 20.19 -1.54
CA ILE A 272 13.86 19.27 -2.65
C ILE A 272 14.47 19.86 -3.92
N ASN A 273 15.41 19.13 -4.53
CA ASN A 273 16.03 19.52 -5.79
C ASN A 273 15.09 19.26 -6.98
N ASP A 274 15.19 20.08 -8.03
CA ASP A 274 14.34 19.97 -9.23
C ASP A 274 14.40 18.60 -9.93
N ARG A 275 15.53 17.90 -9.83
CA ARG A 275 15.64 16.52 -10.37
C ARG A 275 14.68 15.56 -9.68
N VAL A 276 14.52 15.68 -8.35
CA VAL A 276 13.57 14.86 -7.59
C VAL A 276 12.15 15.24 -7.96
N LEU A 277 11.86 16.53 -8.05
CA LEU A 277 10.55 17.02 -8.45
C LEU A 277 10.14 16.47 -9.83
N ARG A 278 10.98 16.63 -10.85
CA ARG A 278 10.72 16.08 -12.20
C ARG A 278 10.50 14.57 -12.18
N SER A 279 11.26 13.83 -11.39
CA SER A 279 11.08 12.38 -11.23
C SER A 279 9.70 12.03 -10.68
N VAL A 280 9.23 12.78 -9.67
CA VAL A 280 7.90 12.59 -9.06
C VAL A 280 6.77 12.91 -10.04
N TRP A 281 6.89 13.98 -10.83
CA TRP A 281 5.92 14.32 -11.90
C TRP A 281 5.83 13.24 -12.97
N SER A 282 6.98 12.84 -13.50
CA SER A 282 7.04 11.79 -14.52
C SER A 282 6.51 10.45 -13.99
N PHE A 283 6.76 10.14 -12.71
CA PHE A 283 6.21 8.95 -12.07
C PHE A 283 4.68 9.01 -12.03
N PHE A 284 4.12 10.13 -11.54
CA PHE A 284 2.67 10.31 -11.42
C PHE A 284 1.97 10.24 -12.78
N PHE A 285 2.54 10.90 -13.79
CA PHE A 285 2.02 10.85 -15.16
C PHE A 285 2.00 9.43 -15.71
N LEU A 286 3.12 8.71 -15.63
CA LEU A 286 3.22 7.33 -16.12
C LEU A 286 2.28 6.40 -15.35
N TYR A 287 2.11 6.62 -14.04
CA TYR A 287 1.20 5.84 -13.20
C TYR A 287 -0.25 5.96 -13.64
N ILE A 288 -0.73 7.19 -13.85
CA ILE A 288 -2.08 7.44 -14.33
C ILE A 288 -2.25 6.92 -15.76
N LEU A 289 -1.30 7.22 -16.66
CA LEU A 289 -1.37 6.80 -18.05
C LEU A 289 -1.47 5.28 -18.16
N THR A 290 -0.62 4.55 -17.42
CA THR A 290 -0.64 3.10 -17.36
C THR A 290 -1.99 2.60 -16.84
N THR A 291 -2.48 3.16 -15.73
CA THR A 291 -3.79 2.82 -15.18
C THR A 291 -4.89 2.99 -16.23
N CYS A 292 -4.95 4.14 -16.91
CA CYS A 292 -5.93 4.41 -17.96
C CYS A 292 -5.85 3.42 -19.13
N VAL A 293 -4.64 3.08 -19.59
CA VAL A 293 -4.43 2.11 -20.67
C VAL A 293 -4.94 0.73 -20.26
N PHE A 294 -4.61 0.25 -19.06
CA PHE A 294 -5.08 -1.06 -18.58
C PHE A 294 -6.61 -1.09 -18.41
N VAL A 295 -7.22 -0.01 -17.93
CA VAL A 295 -8.68 0.11 -17.82
C VAL A 295 -9.33 0.04 -19.19
N TRP A 296 -8.78 0.76 -20.16
CA TRP A 296 -9.26 0.73 -21.54
C TRP A 296 -9.11 -0.67 -22.18
N LEU A 297 -7.98 -1.36 -21.96
CA LEU A 297 -7.76 -2.72 -22.46
C LEU A 297 -8.72 -3.76 -21.87
N LEU A 298 -9.16 -3.61 -20.61
CA LEU A 298 -10.22 -4.45 -20.04
C LEU A 298 -11.59 -4.09 -20.63
N ASN A 299 -11.88 -2.81 -20.82
CA ASN A 299 -13.15 -2.38 -21.40
C ASN A 299 -13.32 -2.87 -22.84
N LEU A 300 -12.24 -2.90 -23.63
CA LEU A 300 -12.22 -3.50 -24.97
C LEU A 300 -12.57 -4.99 -24.98
N GLN A 301 -12.37 -5.69 -23.86
CA GLN A 301 -12.72 -7.11 -23.72
C GLN A 301 -14.17 -7.32 -23.26
N GLY A 302 -14.96 -6.25 -23.12
CA GLY A 302 -16.37 -6.30 -22.78
C GLY A 302 -16.69 -6.14 -21.29
N TYR A 303 -15.71 -5.87 -20.43
CA TYR A 303 -15.95 -5.56 -19.02
C TYR A 303 -16.45 -4.13 -18.86
N ASP A 304 -17.40 -3.89 -17.97
CA ASP A 304 -17.90 -2.55 -17.69
C ASP A 304 -16.80 -1.65 -17.09
N LEU A 305 -16.98 -0.33 -17.20
CA LEU A 305 -15.97 0.65 -16.79
C LEU A 305 -15.62 0.53 -15.31
N LEU A 306 -16.61 0.25 -14.46
CA LEU A 306 -16.42 0.21 -13.02
C LEU A 306 -15.67 -1.05 -12.58
N THR A 307 -16.06 -2.23 -13.11
CA THR A 307 -15.30 -3.47 -12.94
C THR A 307 -13.88 -3.32 -13.48
N SER A 308 -13.70 -2.70 -14.64
CA SER A 308 -12.38 -2.48 -15.26
C SER A 308 -11.49 -1.59 -14.39
N PHE A 309 -12.03 -0.46 -13.92
CA PHE A 309 -11.32 0.46 -13.02
C PHE A 309 -10.95 -0.22 -11.70
N ALA A 310 -11.90 -0.90 -11.06
CA ALA A 310 -11.66 -1.59 -9.80
C ALA A 310 -10.62 -2.70 -9.93
N SER A 311 -10.70 -3.52 -10.99
CA SER A 311 -9.74 -4.60 -11.25
C SER A 311 -8.33 -4.06 -11.43
N VAL A 312 -8.17 -3.00 -12.24
CA VAL A 312 -6.87 -2.39 -12.48
C VAL A 312 -6.33 -1.73 -11.23
N ALA A 313 -7.14 -0.95 -10.51
CA ALA A 313 -6.75 -0.32 -9.25
C ALA A 313 -6.29 -1.37 -8.22
N ALA A 314 -7.04 -2.46 -8.09
CA ALA A 314 -6.69 -3.58 -7.21
C ALA A 314 -5.34 -4.21 -7.57
N CYS A 315 -5.03 -4.37 -8.86
CA CYS A 315 -3.81 -5.00 -9.31
C CYS A 315 -2.62 -4.03 -9.28
N ILE A 316 -2.74 -2.82 -9.81
CA ILE A 316 -1.64 -1.86 -9.90
C ILE A 316 -1.23 -1.29 -8.53
N ASN A 317 -2.17 -1.20 -7.59
CA ASN A 317 -1.83 -0.84 -6.20
C ASN A 317 -1.40 -2.08 -5.38
N ASN A 318 -1.47 -3.29 -5.93
CA ASN A 318 -1.25 -4.57 -5.23
C ASN A 318 -2.18 -4.79 -4.02
N MET A 319 -3.35 -4.14 -4.01
CA MET A 319 -4.37 -4.30 -2.98
C MET A 319 -5.08 -5.65 -3.12
N GLY A 320 -5.48 -6.03 -4.35
CA GLY A 320 -6.14 -7.31 -4.62
C GLY A 320 -7.64 -7.37 -4.34
N LEU A 321 -8.29 -6.25 -3.99
CA LEU A 321 -9.74 -6.17 -3.81
C LEU A 321 -10.43 -5.54 -5.04
N GLY A 322 -11.17 -6.35 -5.80
CA GLY A 322 -11.90 -5.92 -6.99
C GLY A 322 -13.29 -5.34 -6.71
N PHE A 323 -14.09 -5.16 -7.75
CA PHE A 323 -15.52 -4.84 -7.65
C PHE A 323 -16.26 -5.34 -8.90
N GLY A 324 -17.59 -5.45 -8.80
CA GLY A 324 -18.43 -5.94 -9.89
C GLY A 324 -18.09 -7.41 -10.19
N ALA A 325 -17.72 -7.72 -11.43
CA ALA A 325 -17.38 -9.09 -11.81
C ALA A 325 -16.12 -9.65 -11.10
N THR A 326 -15.32 -8.78 -10.46
CA THR A 326 -14.14 -9.19 -9.67
C THR A 326 -14.35 -9.09 -8.16
N ALA A 327 -15.59 -8.90 -7.70
CA ALA A 327 -15.88 -8.73 -6.28
C ALA A 327 -15.54 -9.99 -5.46
N ASP A 328 -15.90 -11.17 -6.00
CA ASP A 328 -15.60 -12.49 -5.43
C ASP A 328 -14.19 -12.99 -5.79
N GLY A 329 -13.43 -12.19 -6.54
CA GLY A 329 -12.08 -12.49 -6.99
C GLY A 329 -11.93 -12.52 -8.52
N PHE A 330 -10.69 -12.75 -8.96
CA PHE A 330 -10.28 -12.63 -10.37
C PHE A 330 -10.49 -13.93 -11.18
N ALA A 331 -11.09 -14.96 -10.59
CA ALA A 331 -11.23 -16.27 -11.23
C ALA A 331 -12.15 -16.23 -12.46
N GLY A 332 -13.20 -15.40 -12.41
CA GLY A 332 -14.17 -15.20 -13.50
C GLY A 332 -13.66 -14.37 -14.68
N LEU A 333 -12.44 -13.81 -14.60
CA LEU A 333 -11.84 -13.11 -15.74
C LEU A 333 -11.38 -14.09 -16.83
N ASN A 334 -11.45 -13.66 -18.08
CA ASN A 334 -10.87 -14.40 -19.20
C ASN A 334 -9.32 -14.46 -19.07
N ASP A 335 -8.69 -15.36 -19.82
CA ASP A 335 -7.24 -15.60 -19.67
C ASP A 335 -6.41 -14.37 -20.05
N VAL A 336 -6.80 -13.64 -21.09
CA VAL A 336 -6.11 -12.42 -21.54
C VAL A 336 -6.14 -11.34 -20.46
N SER A 337 -7.30 -11.12 -19.82
CA SER A 337 -7.46 -10.18 -18.70
C SER A 337 -6.65 -10.61 -17.48
N LYS A 338 -6.57 -11.90 -17.19
CA LYS A 338 -5.69 -12.41 -16.11
C LYS A 338 -4.23 -12.07 -16.39
N TYR A 339 -3.74 -12.26 -17.61
CA TYR A 339 -2.37 -11.85 -17.98
C TYR A 339 -2.15 -10.34 -17.86
N LEU A 340 -3.13 -9.52 -18.28
CA LEU A 340 -3.08 -8.06 -18.08
C LEU A 340 -3.02 -7.71 -16.59
N MET A 341 -3.85 -8.33 -15.76
CA MET A 341 -3.83 -8.10 -14.30
C MET A 341 -2.51 -8.52 -13.67
N CYS A 342 -1.91 -9.63 -14.10
CA CYS A 342 -0.56 -10.02 -13.68
C CYS A 342 0.49 -8.97 -14.06
N MET A 343 0.42 -8.42 -15.27
CA MET A 343 1.33 -7.36 -15.71
C MET A 343 1.13 -6.06 -14.91
N ALA A 344 -0.12 -5.69 -14.63
CA ALA A 344 -0.45 -4.53 -13.79
C ALA A 344 0.10 -4.69 -12.37
N MET A 345 -0.01 -5.88 -11.76
CA MET A 345 0.61 -6.19 -10.47
C MET A 345 2.13 -6.04 -10.50
N LEU A 346 2.79 -6.58 -11.53
CA LEU A 346 4.25 -6.46 -11.68
C LEU A 346 4.68 -4.98 -11.79
N LEU A 347 3.95 -4.17 -12.57
CA LEU A 347 4.18 -2.73 -12.72
C LEU A 347 4.01 -1.96 -11.40
N GLY A 348 2.97 -2.29 -10.64
CA GLY A 348 2.76 -1.74 -9.31
C GLY A 348 3.86 -2.11 -8.33
N ARG A 349 4.29 -3.38 -8.38
CA ARG A 349 5.18 -3.99 -7.38
C ARG A 349 6.65 -3.62 -7.57
N LEU A 350 7.12 -3.57 -8.82
CA LEU A 350 8.50 -3.24 -9.17
C LEU A 350 8.71 -1.72 -9.34
N GLU A 351 7.68 -0.93 -9.07
CA GLU A 351 7.53 0.44 -9.56
C GLU A 351 7.64 0.53 -11.10
N ILE A 352 7.12 1.62 -11.67
CA ILE A 352 6.99 1.73 -13.13
C ILE A 352 8.37 1.93 -13.80
N TYR A 353 9.29 2.64 -13.16
CA TYR A 353 10.59 2.96 -13.77
C TYR A 353 11.49 1.74 -14.00
N PRO A 354 11.71 0.84 -13.03
CA PRO A 354 12.58 -0.32 -13.25
C PRO A 354 12.14 -1.18 -14.44
N LEU A 355 10.83 -1.37 -14.63
CA LEU A 355 10.31 -2.10 -15.78
C LEU A 355 10.47 -1.34 -17.10
N LEU A 356 10.23 -0.02 -17.12
CA LEU A 356 10.47 0.78 -18.32
C LEU A 356 11.95 0.84 -18.70
N ILE A 357 12.86 0.86 -17.72
CA ILE A 357 14.31 0.81 -17.96
C ILE A 357 14.69 -0.55 -18.55
N LEU A 358 14.17 -1.66 -18.01
CA LEU A 358 14.38 -2.99 -18.57
C LEU A 358 13.86 -3.14 -20.00
N LEU A 359 12.83 -2.39 -20.40
CA LEU A 359 12.32 -2.37 -21.77
C LEU A 359 13.06 -1.37 -22.67
N SER A 360 13.89 -0.49 -22.10
CA SER A 360 14.63 0.52 -22.84
C SER A 360 15.85 -0.07 -23.53
N ARG A 361 16.03 0.25 -24.82
CA ARG A 361 17.21 -0.14 -25.61
C ARG A 361 18.52 0.36 -25.01
N THR A 362 18.48 1.44 -24.24
CA THR A 362 19.68 2.01 -23.59
C THR A 362 20.25 1.06 -22.55
N PHE A 363 19.39 0.34 -21.81
CA PHE A 363 19.81 -0.62 -20.79
C PHE A 363 20.52 -1.84 -21.40
N TRP A 364 20.08 -2.32 -22.56
CA TRP A 364 20.64 -3.52 -23.21
C TRP A 364 21.90 -3.25 -24.04
N ARG A 365 22.32 -1.99 -24.16
CA ARG A 365 23.51 -1.60 -24.95
C ARG A 365 24.70 -1.17 -24.09
N SER A 366 24.50 -0.96 -22.79
CA SER A 366 25.54 -0.80 -21.77
C SER A 366 25.97 -2.15 -21.23
#